data_AF-A0A397EJ84-F1
#
_entry.id   AF-A0A397EJ84-F1
#
_cell.length_a   1.000
_cell.length_b   1.000
_cell.length_c   1.000
_cell.angle_alpha   90.00
_cell.angle_beta   90.00
_cell.angle_gamma   90.00
#
_symmetry.space_group_name_H-M   'P 1'
#
loop_
_entity.id
_entity.type
_entity.pdbx_description
1 polymer ?
#
loop_
_entity_poly.entity_id
_entity_poly.type
_entity_poly.pdbx_seq_one_letter_code
_entity_poly.pdbx_strand_id
1 'polypeptide(L)'
;VHLKRVLSAREYGYAVRHRKDHTRLVIKQRRICFLWNNQSFNIHWYKEPASIANQGIVHVQASDSETPVSIPDFLDISQELSKSHPYYSAYNIALE
;
A
#
# COMPACT_ATOMS: atom_id res chain seq x y z
N VAL A 1 11.78 -8.66 -20.34
CA VAL A 1 12.49 -9.26 -19.18
C VAL A 1 12.56 -8.21 -18.08
N HIS A 2 12.15 -8.52 -16.85
CA HIS A 2 12.22 -7.61 -15.71
C HIS A 2 13.36 -8.04 -14.78
N LEU A 3 14.46 -7.28 -14.77
CA LEU A 3 15.64 -7.58 -13.97
C LEU A 3 15.52 -6.94 -12.59
N LYS A 4 15.55 -7.73 -11.51
CA LYS A 4 15.57 -7.24 -10.13
C LYS A 4 16.98 -7.40 -9.55
N ARG A 5 17.50 -6.34 -8.91
CA ARG A 5 18.80 -6.33 -8.23
C ARG A 5 18.66 -5.66 -6.87
N VAL A 6 19.32 -6.22 -5.85
CA VAL A 6 19.42 -5.59 -4.53
C VAL A 6 20.35 -4.38 -4.61
N LEU A 7 19.97 -3.27 -3.97
CA LEU A 7 20.78 -2.05 -3.90
C LEU A 7 21.27 -1.84 -2.48
N SER A 8 22.50 -1.36 -2.33
CA SER A 8 22.97 -0.81 -1.06
C SER A 8 22.22 0.47 -0.69
N ALA A 9 22.24 0.86 0.58
CA ALA A 9 21.61 2.10 1.03
C ALA A 9 22.12 3.34 0.29
N ARG A 10 23.43 3.37 -0.03
CA ARG A 10 24.05 4.46 -0.80
C ARG A 10 23.52 4.51 -2.23
N GLU A 11 23.48 3.37 -2.92
CA GLU A 11 22.95 3.29 -4.29
C GLU A 11 21.48 3.66 -4.35
N TYR A 12 20.68 3.16 -3.40
CA TYR A 12 19.27 3.51 -3.29
C TYR A 12 19.09 5.02 -3.10
N GLY A 13 19.83 5.63 -2.16
CA GLY A 13 19.78 7.07 -1.92
C GLY A 13 20.18 7.90 -3.15
N TYR A 14 21.17 7.44 -3.93
CA TYR A 14 21.53 8.07 -5.19
C TYR A 14 20.40 7.96 -6.23
N ALA A 15 19.83 6.76 -6.40
CA ALA A 15 18.77 6.49 -7.36
C ALA A 15 17.50 7.29 -7.07
N VAL A 16 17.07 7.36 -5.81
CA VAL A 16 15.89 8.15 -5.40
C VAL A 16 16.09 9.65 -5.68
N ARG A 17 17.31 10.17 -5.52
CA ARG A 17 17.59 11.61 -5.75
C ARG A 17 17.73 11.97 -7.22
N HIS A 18 18.35 11.11 -8.04
CA HIS A 18 18.78 11.50 -9.40
C HIS A 18 18.15 10.67 -10.53
N ARG A 19 17.53 9.53 -10.23
CA ARG A 19 16.96 8.61 -11.22
C ARG A 19 15.47 8.33 -11.00
N LYS A 20 14.82 9.02 -10.06
CA LYS A 20 13.38 8.85 -9.85
C LYS A 20 12.61 9.39 -11.06
N ASP A 21 11.48 8.76 -11.34
CA ASP A 21 10.51 9.29 -12.31
C ASP A 21 9.88 10.57 -11.75
N HIS A 22 10.01 11.68 -12.49
CA HIS A 22 9.47 12.98 -12.07
C HIS A 22 7.97 13.11 -12.32
N THR A 23 7.38 12.23 -13.13
CA THR A 23 5.94 12.17 -13.39
C THR A 23 5.17 11.46 -12.27
N ARG A 24 5.87 10.96 -11.25
CA ARG A 24 5.28 10.17 -10.16
C ARG A 24 5.67 10.69 -8.79
N LEU A 25 4.70 10.69 -7.88
CA LEU A 25 4.93 11.01 -6.48
C LEU A 25 5.65 9.86 -5.76
N VAL A 26 6.51 10.24 -4.82
CA VAL A 26 7.19 9.27 -3.94
C VAL A 26 6.22 8.86 -2.85
N ILE A 27 5.87 7.57 -2.83
CA ILE A 27 5.02 7.00 -1.79
C ILE A 27 5.89 6.55 -0.61
N LYS A 28 5.62 7.08 0.57
CA LYS A 28 6.18 6.59 1.83
C LYS A 28 5.06 6.02 2.69
N GLN A 29 5.27 4.82 3.21
CA GLN A 29 4.26 4.09 3.94
C GLN A 29 4.85 3.23 5.05
N ARG A 30 4.02 2.92 6.04
CA ARG A 30 4.28 1.89 7.05
C ARG A 30 3.33 0.74 6.79
N ARG A 31 3.86 -0.47 6.64
CA ARG A 31 3.05 -1.68 6.49
C ARG A 31 2.87 -2.35 7.86
N ILE A 32 1.63 -2.67 8.20
CA ILE A 32 1.28 -3.44 9.39
C ILE A 32 0.61 -4.73 8.90
N CYS A 33 1.16 -5.88 9.29
CA CYS A 33 0.65 -7.19 8.88
C CYS A 33 0.24 -7.98 10.12
N PHE A 34 -0.94 -8.58 10.10
CA PHE A 34 -1.40 -9.45 11.16
C PHE A 34 -2.40 -10.49 10.64
N LEU A 35 -2.63 -11.53 11.43
CA LEU A 35 -3.59 -12.59 11.15
C LEU A 35 -4.78 -12.44 12.10
N TRP A 36 -6.00 -12.56 11.58
CA TRP A 36 -7.23 -12.53 12.36
C TRP A 36 -8.28 -13.44 11.72
N ASN A 37 -8.94 -14.31 12.50
CA ASN A 37 -9.95 -15.25 11.99
C ASN A 37 -9.52 -16.03 10.73
N ASN A 38 -8.27 -16.49 10.69
CA ASN A 38 -7.68 -17.18 9.54
C ASN A 38 -7.62 -16.35 8.24
N GLN A 39 -7.68 -15.01 8.36
CA GLN A 39 -7.55 -14.06 7.27
C GLN A 39 -6.32 -13.18 7.51
N SER A 40 -5.56 -12.94 6.44
CA SER A 40 -4.34 -12.13 6.49
C SER A 40 -4.68 -10.67 6.17
N PHE A 41 -4.37 -9.78 7.11
CA PHE A 41 -4.59 -8.35 6.98
C PHE A 41 -3.27 -7.64 6.72
N ASN A 42 -3.27 -6.77 5.70
CA ASN A 42 -2.14 -5.93 5.33
C ASN A 42 -2.59 -4.48 5.27
N ILE A 43 -2.23 -3.69 6.27
CA ILE A 43 -2.53 -2.27 6.33
C ILE A 43 -1.35 -1.49 5.75
N HIS A 44 -1.63 -0.72 4.71
CA HIS A 44 -0.71 0.24 4.10
C HIS A 44 -1.05 1.63 4.63
N TRP A 45 -0.32 2.07 5.66
CA TRP A 45 -0.50 3.40 6.26
C TRP A 45 0.39 4.43 5.56
N TYR A 46 -0.23 5.39 4.87
CA TYR A 46 0.50 6.35 4.06
C TYR A 46 0.99 7.55 4.86
N LYS A 47 2.24 7.92 4.61
CA LYS A 47 2.90 9.13 5.14
C LYS A 47 3.10 10.19 4.05
N GLU A 48 3.37 9.73 2.82
CA GLU A 48 3.48 10.56 1.62
C GLU A 48 2.82 9.80 0.45
N PRO A 49 2.17 10.50 -0.51
CA PRO A 49 2.04 11.96 -0.61
C PRO A 49 1.04 12.59 0.39
N ALA A 50 1.03 13.93 0.48
CA ALA A 50 0.21 14.67 1.45
C ALA A 50 -1.30 14.48 1.25
N SER A 51 -1.75 14.21 0.01
CA SER A 51 -3.14 13.93 -0.36
C SER A 51 -3.73 12.73 0.37
N ILE A 52 -2.92 11.69 0.60
CA ILE A 52 -3.31 10.44 1.26
C ILE A 52 -2.62 10.26 2.62
N ALA A 53 -1.88 11.26 3.10
CA ALA A 53 -1.19 11.17 4.37
C ALA A 53 -2.20 10.93 5.53
N ASN A 54 -1.81 10.08 6.48
CA ASN A 54 -2.65 9.64 7.59
C ASN A 54 -3.89 8.82 7.19
N GLN A 55 -3.94 8.32 5.96
CA GLN A 55 -4.92 7.33 5.54
C GLN A 55 -4.27 5.95 5.46
N GLY A 56 -5.08 4.92 5.73
CA GLY A 56 -4.68 3.53 5.68
C GLY A 56 -5.54 2.75 4.69
N ILE A 57 -4.92 1.97 3.82
CA ILE A 57 -5.64 1.01 2.98
C ILE A 57 -5.40 -0.38 3.54
N VAL A 58 -6.49 -1.11 3.80
CA VAL A 58 -6.44 -2.47 4.33
C VAL A 58 -6.68 -3.45 3.18
N HIS A 59 -5.74 -4.35 2.98
CA HIS A 59 -5.90 -5.50 2.09
C HIS A 59 -6.14 -6.74 2.94
N VAL A 60 -7.27 -7.39 2.70
CA VAL A 60 -7.61 -8.67 3.33
C VAL A 60 -7.43 -9.77 2.31
N GLN A 61 -6.69 -10.82 2.70
CA GLN A 61 -6.54 -12.03 1.93
C GLN A 61 -7.16 -13.18 2.73
N ALA A 62 -8.27 -13.71 2.23
CA ALA A 62 -8.91 -14.91 2.73
C ALA A 62 -8.42 -16.14 1.96
N SER A 63 -8.50 -17.32 2.58
CA SER A 63 -8.09 -18.59 1.96
C SER A 63 -9.03 -19.02 0.83
N ASP A 64 -10.30 -18.60 0.88
CA ASP A 64 -11.33 -18.92 -0.10
C ASP A 64 -12.17 -17.69 -0.44
N SER A 65 -12.69 -17.64 -1.67
CA SER A 65 -13.67 -16.65 -2.13
C SER A 65 -15.01 -16.72 -1.39
N GLU A 66 -15.35 -17.88 -0.83
CA GLU A 66 -16.62 -18.09 -0.10
C GLU A 66 -16.56 -17.67 1.36
N THR A 67 -15.36 -17.50 1.93
CA THR A 67 -15.22 -17.08 3.33
C THR A 67 -15.55 -15.60 3.48
N PRO A 68 -16.56 -15.23 4.29
CA PRO A 68 -16.89 -13.83 4.51
C PRO A 68 -15.74 -13.11 5.22
N VAL A 69 -15.44 -11.90 4.76
CA VAL A 69 -14.40 -11.07 5.37
C VAL A 69 -14.90 -10.57 6.72
N SER A 70 -14.23 -10.95 7.80
CA SER A 70 -14.57 -10.53 9.16
C SER A 70 -13.58 -9.46 9.60
N ILE A 71 -14.04 -8.22 9.62
CA ILE A 71 -13.23 -7.07 10.04
C ILE A 71 -13.16 -7.07 11.57
N PRO A 72 -11.96 -7.00 12.18
CA PRO A 72 -11.82 -6.86 13.62
C PRO A 72 -12.42 -5.55 14.15
N ASP A 73 -13.08 -5.59 15.31
CA ASP A 73 -13.76 -4.42 15.92
C ASP A 73 -12.84 -3.24 16.25
N PHE A 74 -11.52 -3.50 16.37
CA PHE A 74 -10.53 -2.44 16.60
C PHE A 74 -10.15 -1.67 15.33
N LEU A 75 -10.58 -2.13 14.15
CA LEU A 75 -10.39 -1.41 12.89
C LEU A 75 -11.64 -0.59 12.56
N ASP A 76 -11.49 0.73 12.61
CA ASP A 76 -12.48 1.65 12.09
C ASP A 76 -12.33 1.78 10.57
N ILE A 77 -13.18 1.05 9.82
CA ILE A 77 -13.17 1.05 8.36
C ILE A 77 -14.27 1.98 7.86
N SER A 78 -13.87 3.06 7.19
CA SER A 78 -14.80 4.07 6.68
C SER A 78 -15.58 3.61 5.45
N GLN A 79 -14.90 2.98 4.49
CA GLN A 79 -15.52 2.54 3.24
C GLN A 79 -14.71 1.43 2.56
N GLU A 80 -15.40 0.62 1.76
CA GLU A 80 -14.78 -0.31 0.82
C GLU A 80 -14.42 0.41 -0.49
N LEU A 81 -13.20 0.18 -0.99
CA LEU A 81 -12.72 0.83 -2.21
C LEU A 81 -13.13 0.03 -3.45
N SER A 82 -13.80 0.69 -4.40
CA SER A 82 -14.03 0.12 -5.73
C SER A 82 -12.74 0.06 -6.56
N LYS A 83 -12.69 -0.82 -7.56
CA LYS A 83 -11.54 -0.92 -8.49
C LYS A 83 -11.26 0.37 -9.27
N SER A 84 -12.25 1.23 -9.42
CA SER A 84 -12.11 2.53 -10.10
C SER A 84 -11.62 3.64 -9.17
N HIS A 85 -11.48 3.39 -7.87
CA HIS A 85 -11.09 4.41 -6.91
C HIS A 85 -9.64 4.89 -7.18
N PRO A 86 -9.36 6.21 -7.15
CA PRO A 86 -8.01 6.75 -7.35
C PRO A 86 -6.97 6.15 -6.39
N TYR A 87 -7.39 5.79 -5.18
CA TYR A 87 -6.50 5.16 -4.18
C TYR A 87 -6.48 3.65 -4.21
N TYR A 88 -7.15 3.00 -5.16
CA TYR A 88 -7.22 1.53 -5.21
C TYR A 88 -5.84 0.85 -5.31
N SER A 89 -4.85 1.53 -5.90
CA SER A 89 -3.50 0.98 -6.05
C SER A 89 -2.42 2.03 -5.81
N ALA A 90 -1.26 1.57 -5.35
CA ALA A 90 -0.06 2.41 -5.24
C ALA A 90 0.36 3.01 -6.59
N TYR A 91 0.00 2.38 -7.71
CA TYR A 91 0.24 2.95 -9.03
C TYR A 91 -0.57 4.23 -9.24
N ASN A 92 -1.86 4.20 -8.92
CA ASN A 92 -2.76 5.34 -9.08
C ASN A 92 -2.42 6.46 -8.07
N ILE A 93 -2.09 6.10 -6.82
CA ILE A 93 -1.64 7.06 -5.80
C ILE A 93 -0.38 7.82 -6.25
N ALA A 94 0.50 7.16 -7.00
CA ALA A 94 1.72 7.80 -7.50
C ALA A 94 1.47 8.75 -8.69
N LEU A 95 0.30 8.68 -9.35
CA LEU A 95 -0.06 9.53 -10.49
C LEU A 95 -0.82 10.80 -10.11
N GLU A 96 -1.17 10.94 -8.84
CA GLU A 96 -1.91 12.08 -8.29
C GLU A 96 -1.13 13.41 -8.42
#